data_AF-A0A923YNM5-F1
#
_entry.id   AF-A0A923YNM5-F1
#
_cell.length_a   1.000
_cell.length_b   1.000
_cell.length_c   1.000
_cell.angle_alpha   90.00
_cell.angle_beta   90.00
_cell.angle_gamma   90.00
#
_symmetry.space_group_name_H-M   'P 1'
#
loop_
_entity.id
_entity.type
_entity.pdbx_description
1 polymer ?
#
loop_
_entity_poly.entity_id
_entity_poly.type
_entity_poly.pdbx_seq_one_letter_code
_entity_poly.pdbx_strand_id
1 'polypeptide(L)'
;MNWRKAMSDNIAYALLVYTALQIFVTMRAIEGTSGSAMPLLALVVLVAAIIPLCRKFERRWEAMDDDAVSDPALRGTFRRDQAMLWALAIGLPFVLTGLFKAFAALV
;
A
#
# COMPACT_ATOMS: atom_id res chain seq x y z
N MET A 1 6.04 -24.67 3.70
CA MET A 1 5.83 -23.49 2.83
C MET A 1 6.22 -22.30 3.66
N ASN A 2 7.27 -21.55 3.28
CA ASN A 2 7.84 -20.56 4.19
C ASN A 2 6.98 -19.30 4.20
N TRP A 3 6.20 -19.09 5.26
CA TRP A 3 5.29 -17.94 5.40
C TRP A 3 5.99 -16.60 5.24
N ARG A 4 7.22 -16.47 5.77
CA ARG A 4 8.10 -15.31 5.58
C ARG A 4 8.27 -14.93 4.10
N LYS A 5 8.67 -15.92 3.29
CA LYS A 5 8.95 -15.72 1.86
C LYS A 5 7.67 -15.34 1.11
N ALA A 6 6.57 -16.05 1.39
CA ALA A 6 5.27 -15.76 0.80
C ALA A 6 4.77 -14.33 1.14
N MET A 7 5.01 -13.83 2.36
CA MET A 7 4.63 -12.47 2.73
C MET A 7 5.49 -11.43 2.02
N SER A 8 6.80 -11.66 1.93
CA SER A 8 7.73 -10.78 1.21
C SER A 8 7.35 -10.65 -0.26
N ASP A 9 7.07 -11.78 -0.93
CA ASP A 9 6.60 -11.79 -2.33
C ASP A 9 5.30 -11.00 -2.46
N ASN A 10 4.35 -11.18 -1.54
CA ASN A 10 3.09 -10.46 -1.55
C ASN A 10 3.25 -8.95 -1.31
N ILE A 11 4.21 -8.52 -0.47
CA ILE A 11 4.59 -7.12 -0.31
C ILE A 11 5.16 -6.56 -1.61
N ALA A 12 6.06 -7.29 -2.29
CA ALA A 12 6.62 -6.87 -3.57
C ALA A 12 5.54 -6.68 -4.65
N TYR A 13 4.62 -7.64 -4.77
CA TYR A 13 3.48 -7.50 -5.69
C TYR A 13 2.58 -6.32 -5.34
N ALA A 14 2.29 -6.09 -4.05
CA ALA A 14 1.49 -4.96 -3.62
C ALA A 14 2.17 -3.62 -3.94
N LEU A 15 3.49 -3.51 -3.78
CA LEU A 15 4.26 -2.31 -4.15
C LEU A 15 4.22 -2.05 -5.66
N LEU A 16 4.32 -3.10 -6.48
CA LEU A 16 4.20 -2.98 -7.94
C LEU A 16 2.81 -2.47 -8.34
N VAL A 17 1.75 -3.08 -7.82
CA VAL A 17 0.38 -2.67 -8.11
C VAL A 17 0.11 -1.26 -7.61
N TYR A 18 0.55 -0.95 -6.40
CA TYR A 18 0.46 0.39 -5.82
C TYR A 18 1.13 1.43 -6.70
N THR A 19 2.36 1.16 -7.16
CA THR A 19 3.12 2.07 -8.00
C THR A 19 2.44 2.28 -9.35
N ALA A 20 1.99 1.20 -9.99
CA ALA A 20 1.26 1.28 -11.24
C ALA A 20 -0.01 2.13 -11.09
N LEU A 21 -0.80 1.86 -10.04
CA LEU A 21 -2.01 2.61 -9.73
C LEU A 21 -1.71 4.08 -9.45
N GLN A 22 -0.65 4.36 -8.70
CA GLN A 22 -0.20 5.71 -8.39
C GLN A 22 0.22 6.47 -9.65
N ILE A 23 0.91 5.85 -10.60
CA ILE A 23 1.23 6.47 -11.90
C ILE A 23 -0.05 6.83 -12.66
N PHE A 24 -1.00 5.91 -12.79
CA PHE A 24 -2.27 6.17 -13.50
C PHE A 24 -3.07 7.31 -12.85
N VAL A 25 -3.21 7.27 -11.52
CA VAL A 25 -3.90 8.30 -10.75
C VAL A 25 -3.20 9.65 -10.89
N THR A 26 -1.87 9.68 -10.79
CA THR A 26 -1.07 10.90 -10.90
C THR A 26 -1.16 11.48 -12.31
N MET A 27 -1.07 10.66 -13.36
CA MET A 27 -1.25 11.11 -14.76
C MET A 27 -2.63 11.75 -14.96
N ARG A 28 -3.69 11.10 -14.49
CA ARG A 28 -5.06 11.66 -14.56
C ARG A 28 -5.22 12.97 -13.79
N ALA A 29 -4.53 13.12 -12.66
CA ALA A 29 -4.57 14.36 -11.88
C ALA A 29 -3.85 15.52 -12.59
N ILE A 30 -2.74 15.24 -13.29
CA ILE A 30 -1.96 16.22 -14.04
C ILE A 30 -2.72 16.70 -15.29
N GLU A 31 -3.36 15.79 -16.04
CA GLU A 31 -4.17 16.15 -17.22
C GLU A 31 -5.28 17.16 -16.89
N GLY A 32 -5.86 17.09 -15.68
CA GLY A 32 -6.92 18.00 -15.23
C GLY A 32 -6.43 19.30 -14.59
N THR A 33 -5.14 19.41 -14.25
CA THR A 33 -4.63 20.49 -13.39
C THR A 33 -3.32 21.06 -13.94
N SER A 34 -3.39 21.87 -15.00
CA SER A 34 -2.22 22.41 -15.72
C SER A 34 -1.36 23.43 -14.92
N GLY A 35 -1.40 23.45 -13.59
CA GLY A 35 -0.60 24.39 -12.78
C GLY A 35 -0.56 24.23 -11.25
N SER A 36 -1.09 23.15 -10.66
CA SER A 36 -1.11 23.01 -9.18
C SER A 36 -0.06 22.03 -8.65
N ALA A 37 0.61 22.38 -7.56
CA ALA A 37 1.56 21.51 -6.84
C ALA A 37 0.88 20.42 -5.99
N MET A 38 -0.45 20.44 -5.86
CA MET A 38 -1.23 19.47 -5.08
C MET A 38 -0.95 17.99 -5.44
N PRO A 39 -0.87 17.59 -6.73
CA PRO A 39 -0.60 16.18 -7.10
C PRO A 39 0.77 15.69 -6.61
N LEU A 40 1.77 16.56 -6.57
CA LEU A 40 3.10 16.21 -6.08
C LEU A 40 3.11 16.04 -4.55
N LEU A 41 2.44 16.92 -3.81
CA LEU A 41 2.27 16.76 -2.36
C LEU A 41 1.48 15.49 -2.03
N ALA A 42 0.43 15.19 -2.80
CA ALA A 42 -0.33 13.94 -2.70
C ALA A 42 0.60 12.72 -2.82
N LEU A 43 1.46 12.73 -3.84
CA LEU A 43 2.41 11.66 -4.13
C LEU A 43 3.37 11.45 -2.95
N VAL A 44 3.92 12.53 -2.39
CA VAL A 44 4.84 12.48 -1.24
C VAL A 44 4.15 11.87 -0.02
N VAL A 45 2.93 12.31 0.30
CA VAL A 45 2.15 11.78 1.43
C VAL A 45 1.85 10.28 1.24
N LEU A 46 1.47 9.89 0.02
CA LEU A 46 1.21 8.49 -0.34
C LEU A 46 2.44 7.61 -0.09
N VAL A 47 3.59 8.02 -0.63
CA VAL A 47 4.86 7.29 -0.48
C VAL A 47 5.28 7.23 0.99
N ALA A 48 5.17 8.35 1.72
CA ALA A 48 5.50 8.41 3.14
C ALA A 48 4.61 7.50 4.00
N ALA A 49 3.36 7.25 3.58
CA ALA A 49 2.43 6.38 4.30
C ALA A 49 2.63 4.89 3.99
N ILE A 50 2.98 4.52 2.76
CA ILE A 50 3.12 3.09 2.40
C ILE A 50 4.40 2.45 2.96
N ILE A 51 5.51 3.19 3.03
CA ILE A 51 6.79 2.69 3.54
C ILE A 51 6.69 2.16 4.99
N PRO A 52 6.18 2.92 5.99
CA PRO A 52 6.08 2.41 7.36
C PRO A 52 5.13 1.22 7.46
N LEU A 53 4.12 1.18 6.58
CA LEU A 53 3.19 0.08 6.52
C LEU A 53 3.87 -1.22 6.09
N CYS A 54 4.58 -1.19 4.96
CA CYS A 54 5.37 -2.33 4.48
C CYS A 54 6.37 -2.79 5.54
N ARG A 55 7.11 -1.86 6.17
CA ARG A 55 8.06 -2.18 7.25
C ARG A 55 7.40 -2.82 8.46
N LYS A 56 6.18 -2.41 8.83
CA LYS A 56 5.44 -3.00 9.96
C LYS A 56 5.00 -4.43 9.66
N PHE A 57 4.52 -4.69 8.44
CA PHE A 57 4.15 -6.03 8.00
C PHE A 57 5.37 -6.95 7.92
N GLU A 58 6.44 -6.49 7.29
CA GLU A 58 7.71 -7.22 7.16
C GLU A 58 8.27 -7.59 8.55
N ARG A 59 8.47 -6.60 9.44
CA ARG A 59 9.00 -6.85 10.80
C ARG A 59 8.17 -7.85 11.60
N ARG A 60 6.85 -7.83 11.46
CA ARG A 60 5.98 -8.76 12.19
C ARG A 60 6.19 -10.21 11.74
N TRP A 61 6.37 -10.44 10.44
CA TRP A 61 6.57 -11.79 9.89
C TRP A 61 8.04 -12.23 9.99
N GLU A 62 9.01 -11.30 9.94
CA GLU A 62 10.41 -11.58 10.21
C GLU A 62 10.69 -11.95 11.66
N ALA A 63 9.97 -11.37 12.63
CA ALA A 63 10.13 -11.67 14.05
C ALA A 63 9.57 -13.04 14.49
N MET A 64 8.97 -13.82 13.57
CA MET A 64 8.46 -15.16 13.87
C MET A 64 9.60 -16.18 13.90
N ASP A 65 9.60 -17.05 14.91
CA ASP A 65 10.64 -18.06 15.11
C ASP A 65 10.70 -19.06 13.93
N ASP A 66 11.89 -19.58 13.60
CA ASP A 66 12.08 -20.45 12.42
C ASP A 66 11.23 -21.75 12.48
N ASP A 67 10.91 -22.24 13.68
CA ASP A 67 10.06 -23.42 13.88
C ASP A 67 8.57 -23.14 13.63
N ALA A 68 8.12 -21.88 13.70
CA ALA A 68 6.73 -21.48 13.45
C ALA A 68 6.42 -21.33 11.95
N VAL A 69 7.43 -21.42 11.08
CA VAL A 69 7.37 -21.08 9.64
C VAL A 69 6.48 -22.03 8.82
N SER A 70 6.00 -23.13 9.41
CA SER A 70 5.05 -24.06 8.77
C SER A 70 3.78 -24.34 9.58
N ASP A 71 3.54 -23.61 10.68
CA ASP A 71 2.36 -23.82 11.51
C ASP A 71 1.06 -23.49 10.73
N PRO A 72 0.14 -24.45 10.56
CA PRO A 72 -1.16 -24.22 9.94
C PRO A 72 -2.01 -23.16 10.65
N ALA A 73 -1.82 -22.94 11.94
CA ALA A 73 -2.57 -21.95 12.72
C ALA A 73 -2.31 -20.50 12.24
N LEU A 74 -1.13 -20.24 11.64
CA LEU A 74 -0.76 -18.94 11.09
C LEU A 74 -1.42 -18.61 9.74
N ARG A 75 -2.14 -19.57 9.12
CA ARG A 75 -2.87 -19.29 7.86
C ARG A 75 -3.92 -18.20 8.02
N GLY A 76 -4.61 -18.16 9.16
CA GLY A 76 -5.67 -17.18 9.41
C GLY A 76 -5.13 -15.76 9.51
N THR A 77 -4.04 -15.58 10.27
CA THR A 77 -3.35 -14.30 10.42
C THR A 77 -2.70 -13.86 9.11
N PHE A 78 -2.07 -14.77 8.37
CA PHE A 78 -1.50 -14.51 7.04
C PHE A 78 -2.52 -13.94 6.07
N ARG A 79 -3.69 -14.59 5.95
CA ARG A 79 -4.75 -14.11 5.04
C ARG A 79 -5.29 -12.74 5.44
N ARG A 80 -5.43 -12.49 6.73
CA ARG A 80 -5.88 -11.18 7.24
C ARG A 80 -4.86 -10.09 6.92
N ASP A 81 -3.59 -10.38 7.09
CA ASP A 81 -2.49 -9.45 6.82
C ASP A 81 -2.34 -9.16 5.33
N GLN A 82 -2.43 -10.21 4.50
CA GLN A 82 -2.49 -10.09 3.06
C GLN A 82 -3.67 -9.22 2.62
N ALA A 83 -4.88 -9.48 3.12
CA ALA A 83 -6.05 -8.69 2.78
C ALA A 83 -5.88 -7.22 3.19
N MET A 84 -5.30 -6.96 4.36
CA MET A 84 -5.07 -5.61 4.86
C MET A 84 -4.00 -4.86 4.05
N LEU A 85 -2.93 -5.55 3.65
CA LEU A 85 -1.90 -5.02 2.76
C LEU A 85 -2.49 -4.61 1.40
N TRP A 86 -3.27 -5.50 0.78
CA TRP A 86 -3.93 -5.23 -0.51
C TRP A 86 -4.98 -4.12 -0.39
N ALA A 87 -5.76 -4.12 0.68
CA ALA A 87 -6.72 -3.06 0.95
C ALA A 87 -6.04 -1.69 1.08
N LEU A 88 -4.86 -1.60 1.71
CA LEU A 88 -4.12 -0.34 1.78
C LEU A 88 -3.45 0.02 0.46
N ALA A 89 -2.77 -0.93 -0.19
CA ALA A 89 -2.08 -0.69 -1.46
C ALA A 89 -3.05 -0.18 -2.54
N ILE A 90 -4.26 -0.71 -2.59
CA ILE A 90 -5.29 -0.23 -3.51
C ILE A 90 -6.01 0.99 -2.91
N GLY A 91 -6.40 0.94 -1.64
CA GLY A 91 -7.26 1.94 -1.01
C GLY A 91 -6.59 3.31 -0.83
N LEU A 92 -5.31 3.37 -0.44
CA LEU A 92 -4.61 4.65 -0.22
C LEU A 92 -4.72 5.61 -1.41
N PRO A 93 -4.34 5.20 -2.63
CA PRO A 93 -4.37 6.11 -3.78
C PRO A 93 -5.77 6.61 -4.09
N PHE A 94 -6.80 5.77 -3.94
CA PHE A 94 -8.19 6.21 -4.13
C PHE A 94 -8.67 7.13 -3.02
N VAL A 95 -8.39 6.82 -1.75
CA VAL A 95 -8.79 7.65 -0.60
C VAL A 95 -8.15 9.03 -0.71
N LEU A 96 -6.85 9.11 -1.02
CA LEU A 96 -6.17 10.38 -1.22
C LEU A 96 -6.76 11.15 -2.39
N THR A 97 -6.97 10.52 -3.54
CA THR A 97 -7.59 11.18 -4.71
C THR A 97 -8.99 11.68 -4.40
N GLY A 98 -9.79 10.89 -3.68
CA GLY A 98 -11.13 11.26 -3.24
C GLY A 98 -11.11 12.45 -2.28
N LEU A 99 -10.22 12.44 -1.29
CA LEU A 99 -10.01 13.55 -0.36
C LEU A 99 -9.59 14.82 -1.10
N PHE A 100 -8.68 14.73 -2.07
CA PHE A 100 -8.28 15.87 -2.90
C PHE A 100 -9.45 16.43 -3.70
N LYS A 101 -10.23 15.57 -4.38
CA LYS A 101 -11.42 16.01 -5.13
C LYS A 101 -12.46 16.65 -4.21
N ALA A 102 -12.70 16.08 -3.03
CA ALA A 102 -13.64 16.62 -2.06
C ALA A 102 -13.18 17.98 -1.53
N PHE A 103 -11.90 18.13 -1.20
CA PHE A 103 -11.34 19.40 -0.74
C PHE A 103 -11.37 20.47 -1.83
N ALA A 104 -11.01 20.11 -3.07
CA ALA A 104 -11.08 21.01 -4.22
C ALA A 104 -12.52 21.40 -4.61
N ALA A 105 -13.52 20.60 -4.25
CA ALA A 105 -14.93 20.95 -4.45
C ALA A 105 -15.50 21.86 -3.34
N LEU A 106 -14.80 21.95 -2.20
CA LEU A 106 -15.21 22.75 -1.03
C LEU A 106 -14.51 24.12 -0.95
N VAL A 107 -13.44 24.33 -1.73
CA VAL A 107 -12.68 25.60 -1.84
C VAL A 107 -12.98 26.26 -3.17
#